data_AF-G0EHL0-F1
#
_entry.id   AF-G0EHL0-F1
#
_cell.length_a   1.000
_cell.length_b   1.000
_cell.length_c   1.000
_cell.angle_alpha   90.00
_cell.angle_beta   90.00
_cell.angle_gamma   90.00
#
_symmetry.space_group_name_H-M   'P 1'
#
loop_
_entity.id
_entity.type
_entity.pdbx_description
1 polymer ?
#
loop_
_entity_poly.entity_id
_entity_poly.type
_entity_poly.pdbx_seq_one_letter_code
_entity_poly.pdbx_strand_id
1 'polypeptide(L)'
;MGIIDKFFVRKDARKELEMILSNMSPWHSALFYADEEVSRILQELYNRWEQNDRRGEPLDYAKDDELELLLAKAKRVARMPAWQAFRGVVSL
;
A
#
# COMPACT_ATOMS: atom_id res chain seq x y z
N MET A 1 19.06 1.30 17.54
CA MET A 1 17.84 0.54 17.24
C MET A 1 18.27 -0.78 16.61
N GLY A 2 17.86 -1.92 17.17
CA GLY A 2 18.37 -3.24 16.78
C GLY A 2 17.68 -3.82 15.55
N ILE A 3 18.28 -4.83 14.92
CA ILE A 3 17.70 -5.56 13.77
C ILE A 3 16.31 -6.13 14.12
N ILE A 4 16.13 -6.61 15.35
CA ILE A 4 14.88 -7.21 15.85
C ILE A 4 13.74 -6.17 15.87
N ASP A 5 14.01 -4.95 16.33
CA ASP A 5 13.01 -3.87 16.40
C ASP A 5 12.47 -3.54 15.00
N LYS A 6 13.36 -3.52 14.00
CA LYS A 6 13.02 -3.21 12.61
C LYS A 6 12.11 -4.27 11.97
N PHE A 7 12.38 -5.55 12.22
CA PHE A 7 11.54 -6.64 11.73
C PHE A 7 10.11 -6.59 12.29
N PHE A 8 9.98 -6.28 13.58
CA PHE A 8 8.67 -6.18 14.23
C PHE A 8 7.86 -5.02 13.65
N VAL A 9 8.46 -3.83 13.53
CA VAL A 9 7.85 -2.63 12.92
C VAL A 9 7.39 -2.89 11.48
N ARG A 10 8.21 -3.56 10.66
CA ARG A 10 7.85 -3.90 9.28
C ARG A 10 6.63 -4.82 9.22
N LYS A 11 6.58 -5.84 10.08
CA LYS A 11 5.46 -6.79 10.14
C LYS A 11 4.16 -6.11 10.55
N ASP A 12 4.23 -5.16 11.50
CA ASP A 12 3.07 -4.38 11.94
C ASP A 12 2.58 -3.43 10.84
N ALA A 13 3.49 -2.76 10.14
CA ALA A 13 3.17 -1.87 9.03
C ALA A 13 2.44 -2.60 7.89
N ARG A 14 2.89 -3.81 7.54
CA ARG A 14 2.21 -4.64 6.53
C ARG A 14 0.80 -5.02 6.95
N LYS A 15 0.62 -5.55 8.16
CA LYS A 15 -0.70 -5.94 8.66
C LYS A 15 -1.66 -4.76 8.71
N GLU A 16 -1.17 -3.60 9.12
CA GLU A 16 -1.98 -2.38 9.15
C GLU A 16 -2.40 -1.95 7.74
N LEU A 17 -1.48 -2.01 6.77
CA LEU A 17 -1.78 -1.71 5.36
C LEU A 17 -2.86 -2.66 4.81
N GLU A 18 -2.71 -3.97 5.00
CA GLU A 18 -3.68 -4.98 4.58
C GLU A 18 -5.06 -4.75 5.22
N MET A 19 -5.08 -4.44 6.51
CA MET A 19 -6.31 -4.12 7.24
C MET A 19 -6.98 -2.86 6.69
N ILE A 20 -6.22 -1.80 6.39
CA ILE A 20 -6.79 -0.58 5.81
C ILE A 20 -7.37 -0.89 4.42
N LEU A 21 -6.60 -1.54 3.54
CA LEU A 21 -7.00 -1.81 2.17
C LEU A 21 -8.26 -2.70 2.09
N SER A 22 -8.34 -3.72 2.95
CA SER A 22 -9.51 -4.62 3.01
C SER A 22 -10.79 -3.96 3.52
N ASN A 23 -10.67 -2.84 4.24
CA ASN A 23 -11.82 -2.08 4.76
C ASN A 23 -12.15 -0.83 3.94
N MET A 24 -11.38 -0.50 2.89
CA MET A 24 -11.64 0.66 2.05
C MET A 24 -12.91 0.48 1.23
N SER A 25 -13.69 1.56 1.07
CA SER A 25 -14.76 1.58 0.08
C SER A 25 -14.17 1.63 -1.35
N PRO A 26 -14.93 1.23 -2.38
CA PRO A 26 -14.45 1.21 -3.77
C PRO A 26 -13.86 2.54 -4.25
N TRP A 27 -14.43 3.68 -3.83
CA TRP A 27 -13.92 5.01 -4.18
C TRP A 27 -12.56 5.32 -3.58
N HIS A 28 -12.34 4.92 -2.32
CA HIS A 28 -11.05 5.08 -1.66
C HIS A 28 -10.00 4.17 -2.29
N SER A 29 -10.35 2.91 -2.56
CA SER A 29 -9.45 1.98 -3.24
C SER A 29 -9.06 2.50 -4.63
N ALA A 30 -10.01 3.01 -5.41
CA ALA A 30 -9.74 3.59 -6.72
C ALA A 30 -8.75 4.76 -6.63
N LEU A 31 -8.92 5.68 -5.68
CA LEU A 31 -7.95 6.77 -5.46
C LEU A 31 -6.58 6.29 -5.03
N PHE A 32 -6.51 5.28 -4.16
CA PHE A 32 -5.24 4.71 -3.72
C PHE A 32 -4.46 4.13 -4.90
N TYR A 33 -5.13 3.32 -5.75
CA TYR A 33 -4.49 2.70 -6.90
C TYR A 33 -4.24 3.65 -8.08
N ALA A 34 -4.94 4.79 -8.13
CA ALA A 34 -4.72 5.84 -9.12
C ALA A 34 -3.50 6.74 -8.81
N ASP A 35 -2.98 6.73 -7.58
CA ASP A 35 -1.78 7.48 -7.22
C ASP A 35 -0.57 6.90 -7.97
N GLU A 36 0.08 7.73 -8.81
CA GLU A 36 1.17 7.29 -9.70
C GLU A 36 2.32 6.60 -8.95
N GLU A 37 2.62 7.09 -7.74
CA GLU A 37 3.70 6.53 -6.94
C GLU A 37 3.30 5.17 -6.33
N VAL A 38 2.04 5.02 -5.92
CA VAL A 38 1.49 3.71 -5.52
C VAL A 38 1.58 2.74 -6.68
N SER A 39 1.10 3.13 -7.86
CA SER A 39 1.11 2.29 -9.06
C SER A 39 2.52 1.84 -9.42
N ARG A 40 3.49 2.77 -9.43
CA ARG A 40 4.91 2.47 -9.67
C ARG A 40 5.46 1.46 -8.67
N ILE A 41 5.23 1.67 -7.37
CA ILE A 41 5.71 0.75 -6.33
C ILE A 41 5.10 -0.64 -6.52
N LEU A 42 3.79 -0.73 -6.74
CA LEU A 42 3.12 -2.02 -6.95
C LEU A 42 3.70 -2.76 -8.16
N GLN A 43 3.95 -2.06 -9.27
CA GLN A 43 4.61 -2.66 -10.44
C GLN A 43 6.01 -3.19 -10.10
N GLU A 44 6.82 -2.43 -9.36
CA GLU A 44 8.14 -2.88 -8.91
C GLU A 44 8.06 -4.09 -7.95
N LEU A 45 7.03 -4.17 -7.11
CA LEU A 45 6.78 -5.34 -6.26
C LEU A 45 6.44 -6.58 -7.09
N TYR A 46 5.54 -6.43 -8.07
CA TYR A 46 5.21 -7.51 -8.99
C TYR A 46 6.44 -7.99 -9.75
N ASN A 47 7.24 -7.08 -10.29
CA ASN A 47 8.48 -7.44 -10.99
C ASN A 47 9.46 -8.22 -10.10
N ARG A 48 9.66 -7.78 -8.85
CA ARG A 48 10.51 -8.50 -7.89
C ARG A 48 9.95 -9.87 -7.53
N TRP A 49 8.64 -9.97 -7.33
CA TRP A 49 7.97 -11.24 -7.06
C TRP A 49 8.12 -12.22 -8.23
N GLU A 50 7.94 -11.75 -9.47
CA GLU A 50 8.14 -12.56 -10.67
C GLU A 50 9.60 -13.02 -10.85
N GLN A 51 10.57 -12.14 -10.59
CA GLN A 51 11.99 -12.49 -10.59
C GLN A 51 12.39 -13.51 -9.52
N ASN A 52 11.53 -13.72 -8.51
CA ASN A 52 11.72 -14.69 -7.43
C ASN A 52 10.74 -15.86 -7.54
N ASP A 53 10.43 -16.30 -8.76
CA ASP A 53 9.55 -17.43 -9.08
C ASP A 53 8.17 -17.34 -8.43
N ARG A 54 7.68 -16.11 -8.19
CA ARG A 54 6.39 -15.86 -7.54
C ARG A 54 6.23 -16.52 -6.17
N ARG A 55 7.32 -16.68 -5.41
CA ARG A 55 7.26 -17.22 -4.04
C ARG A 55 6.68 -16.19 -3.08
N GLY A 56 5.71 -16.59 -2.25
CA GLY A 56 5.02 -15.69 -1.33
C GLY A 56 4.10 -14.72 -2.06
N GLU A 57 3.99 -13.49 -1.57
CA GLU A 57 3.14 -12.43 -2.10
C GLU A 57 3.98 -11.22 -2.55
N PRO A 58 3.51 -10.38 -3.50
CA PRO A 58 4.25 -9.19 -3.93
C PRO A 58 4.73 -8.28 -2.80
N LEU A 59 3.94 -8.12 -1.75
CA LEU A 59 4.28 -7.31 -0.59
C LEU A 59 5.45 -7.83 0.25
N ASP A 60 5.79 -9.13 0.14
CA ASP A 60 6.98 -9.69 0.80
C ASP A 60 8.29 -9.05 0.28
N TYR A 61 8.26 -8.54 -0.96
CA TYR A 61 9.39 -7.95 -1.67
C TYR A 61 9.48 -6.43 -1.51
N ALA A 62 8.59 -5.83 -0.72
CA ALA A 62 8.61 -4.40 -0.45
C ALA A 62 9.81 -4.00 0.41
N LYS A 63 10.52 -2.98 0.00
CA LYS A 63 11.49 -2.30 0.87
C LYS A 63 10.73 -1.58 1.99
N ASP A 64 11.44 -1.24 3.06
CA ASP A 64 10.82 -0.61 4.23
C ASP A 64 10.22 0.76 3.89
N ASP A 65 10.92 1.57 3.11
CA ASP A 65 10.48 2.88 2.62
C ASP A 65 9.25 2.79 1.71
N GLU A 66 9.24 1.81 0.81
CA GLU A 66 8.08 1.52 -0.05
C GLU A 66 6.85 1.13 0.78
N LEU A 67 7.04 0.29 1.80
CA LEU A 67 5.96 -0.16 2.69
C LEU A 67 5.42 0.99 3.54
N GLU A 68 6.30 1.82 4.11
CA GLU A 68 5.95 3.02 4.87
C GLU A 68 5.15 4.00 4.01
N LEU A 69 5.56 4.19 2.76
CA LEU A 69 4.90 5.08 1.81
C LEU A 69 3.52 4.58 1.40
N LEU A 70 3.40 3.29 1.07
CA LEU A 70 2.10 2.66 0.79
C LEU A 70 1.16 2.80 1.99
N LEU A 71 1.64 2.55 3.21
CA LEU A 71 0.87 2.71 4.44
C LEU A 71 0.43 4.17 4.67
N ALA A 72 1.33 5.13 4.47
CA ALA A 72 1.03 6.54 4.64
C ALA A 72 -0.05 7.01 3.65
N LYS A 73 0.04 6.59 2.38
CA LYS A 73 -0.97 6.92 1.36
C LYS A 73 -2.30 6.22 1.64
N ALA A 74 -2.28 4.95 2.03
CA ALA A 74 -3.49 4.22 2.41
C ALA A 74 -4.22 4.91 3.59
N LYS A 75 -3.49 5.29 4.64
CA LYS A 75 -4.04 6.06 5.78
C LYS A 75 -4.63 7.40 5.34
N ARG A 76 -3.93 8.12 4.46
CA ARG A 76 -4.39 9.42 3.94
C ARG A 76 -5.73 9.27 3.23
N VAL A 77 -5.83 8.31 2.31
CA VAL A 77 -7.04 8.09 1.53
C VAL A 77 -8.17 7.55 2.40
N ALA A 78 -7.92 6.59 3.31
CA ALA A 78 -8.93 6.04 4.22
C ALA A 78 -9.58 7.08 5.16
N ARG A 79 -8.88 8.19 5.44
CA ARG A 79 -9.38 9.29 6.28
C ARG A 79 -10.18 10.33 5.49
N MET A 80 -10.23 10.24 4.16
CA MET A 80 -11.00 11.16 3.35
C MET A 80 -12.51 10.96 3.59
N PRO A 81 -13.30 12.03 3.69
CA PRO A 81 -14.75 11.91 3.62
C PRO A 81 -15.18 11.24 2.32
N ALA A 82 -16.17 10.36 2.37
CA ALA A 82 -16.61 9.58 1.20
C ALA A 82 -16.97 10.44 -0.02
N TRP A 83 -17.54 11.64 0.18
CA TRP A 83 -17.86 12.56 -0.92
C TRP A 83 -16.61 13.15 -1.58
N GLN A 84 -15.52 13.37 -0.83
CA GLN A 84 -14.25 13.81 -1.39
C GLN A 84 -13.62 12.68 -2.20
N ALA A 85 -13.65 11.44 -1.68
CA ALA A 85 -13.14 10.29 -2.40
C ALA A 85 -13.89 10.08 -3.71
N PHE A 86 -15.23 10.12 -3.68
CA PHE A 86 -16.07 10.04 -4.88
C PHE A 86 -15.73 11.14 -5.90
N ARG A 87 -15.66 12.41 -5.47
CA ARG A 87 -15.30 13.51 -6.37
C ARG A 87 -13.91 13.36 -6.95
N GLY A 88 -12.96 12.88 -6.16
CA GLY A 88 -11.59 12.60 -6.60
C GLY A 88 -11.59 11.59 -7.74
N VAL A 89 -12.28 10.46 -7.59
CA VAL A 89 -12.37 9.41 -8.63
C VAL A 89 -13.01 9.93 -9.92
N VAL A 90 -14.08 10.73 -9.82
CA VAL A 90 -14.77 11.28 -11.00
C VAL A 90 -13.93 12.32 -11.76
N SER A 91 -12.85 12.82 -11.14
CA SER A 91 -11.97 13.84 -11.72
C SER A 91 -10.63 13.28 -12.22
N LEU A 92 -10.39 11.97 -12.09
CA LEU A 92 -9.24 11.26 -12.66
C LEU A 92 -9.37 11.14 -14.18
#